data_AF-A0A436F3F6-F1
#
_entry.id   AF-A0A436F3F6-F1
#
_cell.length_a   1.000
_cell.length_b   1.000
_cell.length_c   1.000
_cell.angle_alpha   90.00
_cell.angle_beta   90.00
_cell.angle_gamma   90.00
#
_symmetry.space_group_name_H-M   'P 1'
#
loop_
_entity.id
_entity.type
_entity.pdbx_description
1 polymer ?
#
loop_
_entity_poly.entity_id
_entity_poly.type
_entity_poly.pdbx_seq_one_letter_code
_entity_poly.pdbx_strand_id
1 'polypeptide(L)' 'LNAINAIGPHPWKLTFSYGRALQAAPQKAWSGKASNVAAGQAAFTHRAHMNHLAALGKWKASLEQAA' A
#
# COMPACT_ATOMS: atom_id res chain seq x y z
N LEU A 1 -6.74 8.30 0.06
CA LEU A 1 -7.43 7.40 -0.89
C LEU A 1 -8.66 6.73 -0.26
N ASN A 2 -8.52 5.97 0.84
CA ASN A 2 -9.63 5.21 1.42
C ASN A 2 -10.89 6.03 1.73
N ALA A 3 -10.74 7.12 2.49
CA ALA A 3 -11.87 7.98 2.85
C ALA A 3 -12.59 8.55 1.62
N ILE A 4 -11.85 8.87 0.56
CA ILE A 4 -12.43 9.35 -0.70
C ILE A 4 -13.30 8.25 -1.31
N ASN A 5 -12.80 7.03 -1.44
CA ASN A 5 -13.57 5.90 -1.99
C ASN A 5 -14.72 5.43 -1.09
N ALA A 6 -14.66 5.67 0.22
CA ALA A 6 -15.75 5.33 1.16
C ALA A 6 -16.99 6.24 1.03
N ILE A 7 -16.85 7.45 0.48
CA ILE A 7 -17.95 8.42 0.30
C ILE A 7 -18.73 8.20 -1.01
N GLY A 8 -18.28 7.27 -1.88
CA GLY A 8 -18.88 7.04 -3.19
C GLY A 8 -20.38 6.66 -3.16
N PRO A 9 -21.00 6.50 -4.34
CA PRO A 9 -20.36 6.24 -5.64
C PRO A 9 -19.81 7.49 -6.33
N HIS A 10 -18.72 7.29 -7.09
CA HIS A 10 -18.06 8.33 -7.91
C HIS A 10 -18.31 8.07 -9.40
N PRO A 11 -18.39 9.11 -10.25
CA PRO A 11 -18.57 8.95 -11.69
C PRO A 11 -17.35 8.34 -12.41
N TRP A 12 -16.17 8.33 -11.79
CA TRP A 12 -14.96 7.67 -12.29
C TRP A 12 -14.26 6.86 -11.19
N LYS A 13 -13.42 5.90 -11.59
CA LYS A 13 -12.62 5.12 -10.64
C LYS A 13 -11.50 5.97 -10.05
N LEU A 14 -11.38 5.96 -8.73
CA LEU A 14 -10.30 6.61 -8.00
C LEU A 14 -9.34 5.54 -7.48
N THR A 15 -8.15 5.49 -8.07
CA THR A 15 -7.08 4.55 -7.72
C THR A 15 -5.77 5.28 -7.49
N PHE A 16 -4.67 4.55 -7.28
CA PHE A 16 -3.36 5.10 -6.98
C PHE A 16 -2.36 4.93 -8.12
N SER A 17 -1.49 5.93 -8.26
CA SER A 17 -0.22 5.87 -8.98
C SER A 17 0.83 6.51 -8.07
N TYR A 18 1.44 5.69 -7.20
CA TYR A 18 2.27 6.16 -6.10
C TYR A 18 3.73 5.75 -6.27
N GLY A 19 4.64 6.73 -6.12
CA GLY A 19 6.07 6.48 -5.92
C GLY A 19 6.38 6.24 -4.44
N ARG A 20 6.71 7.31 -3.70
CA ARG A 20 7.14 7.24 -2.28
C ARG A 20 6.20 6.43 -1.37
N ALA A 21 4.88 6.60 -1.47
CA ALA A 21 3.92 5.89 -0.62
C ALA A 21 3.89 4.37 -0.86
N LEU A 22 4.38 3.90 -2.01
CA LEU A 22 4.49 2.48 -2.35
C LEU A 22 5.92 1.95 -2.08
N GLN A 23 6.94 2.77 -2.31
CA GLN A 23 8.33 2.33 -2.36
C GLN A 23 9.20 2.70 -1.15
N ALA A 24 8.82 3.66 -0.30
CA ALA A 24 9.67 4.10 0.80
C ALA A 24 9.96 2.98 1.83
N ALA A 25 8.92 2.24 2.25
CA ALA A 25 9.05 1.12 3.17
C ALA A 25 9.90 -0.04 2.58
N PRO A 26 9.63 -0.55 1.36
CA PRO A 26 10.44 -1.61 0.79
C PRO A 26 11.86 -1.20 0.46
N GLN A 27 12.11 0.05 0.05
CA GLN A 27 13.49 0.56 -0.12
C GLN A 27 14.24 0.55 1.21
N LYS A 28 13.60 0.98 2.30
CA LYS A 28 14.19 0.91 3.65
C LYS A 28 14.47 -0.52 4.09
N ALA A 29 13.52 -1.44 3.92
CA ALA A 29 13.68 -2.85 4.29
C ALA A 29 14.78 -3.54 3.46
N TRP A 30 14.84 -3.27 2.16
CA TRP A 30 15.86 -3.81 1.27
C TRP A 30 17.26 -3.28 1.60
N SER A 31 17.40 -1.98 1.90
CA SER A 31 18.69 -1.37 2.29
C SER A 31 19.84 -1.62 1.29
N GLY A 32 19.54 -1.86 0.00
CA GLY A 32 20.54 -2.16 -1.02
C GLY A 32 21.22 -3.54 -0.92
N LYS A 33 20.76 -4.42 -0.01
CA LYS A 33 21.40 -5.73 0.24
C LYS A 33 20.64 -6.84 -0.47
N ALA A 34 21.36 -7.68 -1.24
CA ALA A 34 20.77 -8.83 -1.91
C ALA A 34 20.10 -9.82 -0.93
N SER A 35 20.65 -9.97 0.27
CA SER A 35 20.06 -10.80 1.35
C SER A 35 18.69 -10.32 1.82
N ASN A 36 18.35 -9.04 1.58
CA ASN A 36 17.13 -8.41 2.10
C ASN A 36 16.02 -8.30 1.04
N VAL A 37 16.20 -8.91 -0.13
CA VAL A 37 15.19 -8.86 -1.22
C VAL A 37 13.82 -9.33 -0.73
N ALA A 38 13.76 -10.45 0.01
CA ALA A 38 12.51 -10.97 0.57
C ALA A 38 11.84 -9.98 1.54
N ALA A 39 12.61 -9.31 2.41
CA ALA A 39 12.10 -8.30 3.32
C ALA A 39 11.55 -7.07 2.56
N GLY A 40 12.23 -6.64 1.50
CA GLY A 40 11.75 -5.60 0.59
C GLY A 40 10.44 -5.99 -0.09
N GLN A 41 10.35 -7.21 -0.62
CA GLN A 41 9.13 -7.72 -1.27
C GLN A 41 7.95 -7.82 -0.31
N ALA A 42 8.17 -8.26 0.93
CA ALA A 42 7.12 -8.34 1.96
C ALA A 42 6.56 -6.93 2.27
N ALA A 43 7.45 -5.95 2.52
CA ALA A 43 7.04 -4.57 2.78
C ALA A 43 6.31 -3.93 1.57
N PHE A 44 6.75 -4.23 0.35
CA PHE A 44 6.09 -3.76 -0.87
C PHE A 44 4.68 -4.36 -1.00
N THR A 45 4.57 -5.69 -0.85
CA THR A 45 3.30 -6.42 -0.97
C THR A 45 2.28 -5.93 0.04
N HIS A 46 2.71 -5.72 1.29
CA HIS A 46 1.86 -5.11 2.32
C HIS A 46 1.32 -3.75 1.87
N ARG A 47 2.19 -2.86 1.39
CA ARG A 47 1.78 -1.52 0.96
C ARG A 47 0.89 -1.53 -0.27
N ALA A 48 1.16 -2.40 -1.23
CA ALA A 48 0.30 -2.61 -2.40
C ALA A 48 -1.10 -3.10 -1.97
N HIS A 49 -1.17 -4.07 -1.05
CA HIS A 49 -2.43 -4.60 -0.55
C HIS A 49 -3.25 -3.53 0.21
N MET A 50 -2.61 -2.74 1.08
CA MET A 50 -3.29 -1.66 1.79
C MET A 50 -3.82 -0.57 0.85
N ASN A 51 -3.06 -0.21 -0.19
CA ASN A 51 -3.52 0.74 -1.21
C ASN A 51 -4.63 0.16 -2.09
N HIS A 52 -4.60 -1.15 -2.39
CA HIS A 52 -5.70 -1.85 -3.05
C HIS A 52 -6.99 -1.77 -2.21
N LEU A 53 -6.92 -2.07 -0.91
CA LEU A 53 -8.06 -1.94 -0.01
C LEU A 53 -8.55 -0.49 0.08
N ALA A 54 -7.65 0.49 0.06
CA ALA A 54 -8.01 1.90 0.03
C ALA A 54 -8.69 2.33 -1.29
N ALA A 55 -8.29 1.75 -2.43
CA ALA A 55 -8.97 1.96 -3.72
C ALA A 55 -10.41 1.40 -3.71
N LEU A 56 -10.67 0.39 -2.88
CA LEU A 56 -12.00 -0.19 -2.67
C LEU A 56 -12.80 0.51 -1.54
N GLY A 57 -12.22 1.46 -0.82
CA GLY A 57 -12.85 2.08 0.37
C GLY A 57 -12.94 1.14 1.58
N LYS A 58 -12.16 0.07 1.62
CA LYS A 58 -12.21 -1.01 2.63
C LYS A 58 -11.02 -1.04 3.59
N TRP A 59 -10.05 -0.14 3.44
CA TRP A 59 -8.89 -0.08 4.33
C TRP A 59 -9.32 0.37 5.73
N LYS A 60 -8.67 -0.20 6.76
CA LYS A 60 -8.83 0.15 8.18
C LYS A 60 -7.46 0.11 8.85
N ALA A 61 -7.26 0.96 9.86
CA ALA A 61 -5.99 1.02 10.59
C ALA A 61 -5.59 -0.34 11.22
N SER A 62 -6.55 -1.16 11.64
CA SER A 62 -6.30 -2.49 12.19
C SER A 62 -5.68 -3.48 11.19
N LEU A 63 -5.80 -3.24 9.88
CA LEU A 63 -5.23 -4.11 8.85
C LEU A 63 -3.71 -3.89 8.66
N GLU A 64 -3.15 -2.84 9.26
CA GLU A 64 -1.72 -2.54 9.21
C GLU A 64 -0.87 -3.45 10.12
N GLN A 65 -1.49 -4.14 11.07
CA GLN A 65 -0.81 -4.92 12.11
C GLN A 65 -0.40 -6.33 11.69
N ALA A 66 -0.82 -6.78 10.49
CA ALA A 66 -0.56 -8.13 10.00
C ALA A 66 0.78 -8.29 9.24
N ALA A 67 1.75 -7.40 9.47
CA ALA A 67 3.04 -7.35 8.77
C ALA A 67 4.22 -7.63 9.71
#